data_AF-A0A6H0ZPC3-F1
#
_entry.id   AF-A0A6H0ZPC3-F1
#
_cell.length_a   1.000
_cell.length_b   1.000
_cell.length_c   1.000
_cell.angle_alpha   90.00
_cell.angle_beta   90.00
_cell.angle_gamma   90.00
#
_symmetry.space_group_name_H-M   'P 1'
#
loop_
_entity.id
_entity.type
_entity.pdbx_description
1 polymer ?
#
loop_
_entity_poly.entity_id
_entity_poly.type
_entity_poly.pdbx_seq_one_letter_code
_entity_poly.pdbx_strand_id
1 'polypeptide(L)'
;MSSVAFKVLSTVNAPYGTNLSAEQLASKISDIASVENYDASAFSFYSEVNADLQHQFLDEMEIDHTAAAQIAQKFSQLAGYPLALAA
;
A
#
# COMPACT_ATOMS: atom_id res chain seq x y z
N MET A 1 13.44 5.79 -12.23
CA MET A 1 12.20 5.31 -11.60
C MET A 1 11.96 3.89 -12.10
N SER A 2 11.73 2.95 -11.19
CA SER A 2 11.37 1.57 -11.55
C SER A 2 10.01 1.52 -12.24
N SER A 3 9.83 0.49 -13.08
CA SER A 3 8.54 0.19 -13.70
C SER A 3 7.47 -0.15 -12.65
N VAL A 4 7.86 -0.65 -11.48
CA VAL A 4 6.94 -1.08 -10.42
C VAL A 4 6.35 0.13 -9.70
N ALA A 5 7.18 1.01 -9.15
CA ALA A 5 6.72 2.24 -8.49
C ALA A 5 5.79 3.07 -9.37
N PHE A 6 6.08 3.21 -10.67
CA PHE A 6 5.20 3.92 -11.59
C PHE A 6 3.82 3.26 -11.75
N LYS A 7 3.78 1.92 -11.85
CA LYS A 7 2.52 1.16 -11.96
C LYS A 7 1.70 1.29 -10.67
N VAL A 8 2.34 1.11 -9.53
CA VAL A 8 1.70 1.24 -8.20
C VAL A 8 1.13 2.63 -8.01
N LEU A 9 1.95 3.67 -8.25
CA LEU A 9 1.50 5.06 -8.12
C LEU A 9 0.39 5.39 -9.11
N SER A 10 0.42 4.86 -10.33
CA SER A 10 -0.67 5.08 -11.30
C SER A 10 -1.98 4.48 -10.81
N THR A 11 -1.96 3.30 -10.18
CA THR A 11 -3.16 2.68 -9.59
C THR A 11 -3.65 3.47 -8.38
N VAL A 12 -2.76 3.83 -7.45
CA VAL A 12 -3.15 4.49 -6.18
C VAL A 12 -3.58 5.95 -6.39
N ASN A 13 -2.93 6.67 -7.32
CA ASN A 13 -3.24 8.08 -7.58
C ASN A 13 -4.44 8.27 -8.52
N ALA A 14 -4.77 7.31 -9.38
CA ALA A 14 -5.90 7.41 -10.31
C ALA A 14 -7.28 7.64 -9.63
N PRO A 15 -7.68 6.89 -8.58
CA PRO A 15 -9.00 7.04 -7.98
C PRO A 15 -9.15 8.32 -7.15
N TYR A 16 -8.06 8.81 -6.53
CA TYR A 16 -8.11 9.95 -5.61
C TYR A 16 -7.58 11.26 -6.20
N GLY A 17 -7.09 11.26 -7.44
CA GLY A 17 -6.45 12.44 -8.06
C GLY A 17 -5.25 12.95 -7.27
N THR A 18 -4.65 12.09 -6.43
CA THR A 18 -3.49 12.42 -5.61
C THR A 18 -2.21 12.41 -6.47
N ASN A 19 -1.16 13.05 -5.99
CA ASN A 19 0.15 13.00 -6.65
C ASN A 19 1.20 12.60 -5.62
N LEU A 20 0.99 11.42 -5.02
CA LEU A 20 1.94 10.86 -4.07
C LEU A 20 3.18 10.39 -4.81
N SER A 21 4.34 10.66 -4.22
CA SER A 21 5.59 10.03 -4.61
C SER A 21 5.67 8.61 -4.04
N ALA A 22 6.60 7.81 -4.56
CA ALA A 22 6.83 6.45 -4.07
C ALA A 22 7.25 6.47 -2.59
N GLU A 23 8.08 7.42 -2.17
CA GLU A 23 8.51 7.57 -0.77
C GLU A 23 7.36 7.96 0.16
N GLN A 24 6.45 8.82 -0.31
CA GLN A 24 5.27 9.22 0.46
C GLN A 24 4.31 8.05 0.64
N LEU A 25 4.08 7.27 -0.43
CA LEU A 25 3.27 6.06 -0.36
C LEU A 25 3.92 5.02 0.56
N ALA A 26 5.23 4.78 0.41
CA ALA A 26 6.02 3.90 1.26
C ALA A 26 5.88 4.26 2.75
N SER A 27 6.04 5.54 3.07
CA SER A 27 5.88 6.03 4.45
C SER A 27 4.49 5.69 4.98
N LYS A 28 3.44 5.93 4.20
CA LYS A 28 2.05 5.65 4.59
C LYS A 28 1.80 4.15 4.79
N ILE A 29 2.23 3.29 3.88
CA ILE A 29 1.99 1.84 3.99
C ILE A 29 2.86 1.18 5.07
N SER A 30 3.94 1.82 5.51
CA SER A 30 4.78 1.36 6.62
C SER A 30 4.37 1.91 7.99
N ASP A 31 3.43 2.86 8.04
CA ASP A 31 3.02 3.52 9.28
C ASP A 31 1.63 3.05 9.73
N ILE A 32 1.56 2.55 10.97
CA ILE A 32 0.31 2.14 11.59
C ILE A 32 -0.68 3.31 11.73
N ALA A 33 -0.18 4.55 11.82
CA ALA A 33 -1.03 5.74 11.87
C ALA A 33 -1.89 5.90 10.60
N SER A 34 -1.48 5.33 9.48
CA SER A 34 -2.29 5.32 8.25
C SER A 34 -3.56 4.50 8.42
N VAL A 35 -3.52 3.43 9.22
CA VAL A 35 -4.71 2.64 9.56
C VAL A 35 -5.64 3.47 10.45
N GLU A 36 -5.09 4.14 11.47
CA GLU A 36 -5.87 4.94 12.42
C GLU A 36 -6.52 6.16 11.75
N ASN A 37 -5.85 6.75 10.77
CA ASN A 37 -6.35 7.88 9.98
C ASN A 37 -7.20 7.47 8.77
N TYR A 38 -7.44 6.16 8.57
CA TYR A 38 -8.15 5.64 7.40
C TYR A 38 -7.58 6.18 6.08
N ASP A 39 -6.25 6.16 5.95
CA ASP A 39 -5.56 6.72 4.80
C ASP A 39 -5.96 5.96 3.52
N ALA A 40 -6.70 6.66 2.65
CA ALA A 40 -7.26 6.09 1.44
C ALA A 40 -6.18 5.62 0.45
N SER A 41 -5.02 6.28 0.43
CA SER A 41 -3.91 5.90 -0.45
C SER A 41 -3.20 4.64 0.04
N ALA A 42 -3.00 4.51 1.35
CA ALA A 42 -2.48 3.27 1.93
C ALA A 42 -3.47 2.12 1.72
N PHE A 43 -4.76 2.35 1.92
CA PHE A 43 -5.79 1.35 1.68
C PHE A 43 -5.82 0.89 0.22
N SER A 44 -5.84 1.83 -0.73
CA SER A 44 -5.82 1.53 -2.17
C SER A 44 -4.59 0.74 -2.60
N PHE A 45 -3.42 1.00 -2.00
CA PHE A 45 -2.26 0.15 -2.22
C PHE A 45 -2.55 -1.31 -1.85
N TYR A 46 -3.11 -1.57 -0.68
CA TYR A 46 -3.38 -2.94 -0.24
C TYR A 46 -4.57 -3.62 -0.93
N SER A 47 -5.56 -2.86 -1.39
CA SER A 47 -6.79 -3.38 -2.00
C SER A 47 -6.80 -3.43 -3.52
N GLU A 48 -6.17 -2.46 -4.19
CA GLU A 48 -6.25 -2.31 -5.66
C GLU A 48 -4.97 -2.71 -6.39
N VAL A 49 -3.82 -2.76 -5.71
CA VAL A 49 -2.56 -3.21 -6.30
C VAL A 49 -2.47 -4.74 -6.17
N ASN A 50 -2.01 -5.43 -7.22
CA ASN A 50 -1.80 -6.88 -7.16
C ASN A 50 -0.70 -7.26 -6.16
N ALA A 51 -0.84 -8.39 -5.47
CA ALA A 51 0.12 -8.87 -4.46
C ALA A 51 1.58 -8.86 -4.97
N ASP A 52 1.84 -9.39 -6.18
CA ASP A 52 3.19 -9.39 -6.77
C ASP A 52 3.78 -7.98 -6.91
N LEU A 53 2.97 -7.00 -7.28
CA LEU A 53 3.40 -5.60 -7.38
C LEU A 53 3.58 -4.95 -6.02
N GLN A 54 2.74 -5.32 -5.04
CA GLN A 54 2.92 -4.86 -3.67
C GLN A 54 4.26 -5.37 -3.11
N HIS A 55 4.56 -6.68 -3.23
CA HIS A 55 5.84 -7.24 -2.78
C HIS A 55 7.04 -6.60 -3.47
N GLN A 56 7.01 -6.45 -4.80
CA GLN A 56 8.08 -5.77 -5.53
C GLN A 56 8.25 -4.31 -5.12
N PHE A 57 7.16 -3.60 -4.77
CA PHE A 57 7.24 -2.23 -4.29
C PHE A 57 7.84 -2.16 -2.88
N LEU A 58 7.49 -3.10 -2.01
CA LEU A 58 8.09 -3.22 -0.68
C LEU A 58 9.60 -3.52 -0.79
N ASP A 59 10.00 -4.42 -1.69
CA ASP A 59 11.41 -4.72 -1.98
C ASP A 59 12.16 -3.46 -2.47
N GLU A 60 11.58 -2.74 -3.42
CA GLU A 60 12.18 -1.54 -4.01
C GLU A 60 12.35 -0.40 -3.00
N MET A 61 11.38 -0.26 -2.09
CA MET A 61 11.37 0.77 -1.06
C MET A 61 12.04 0.34 0.24
N GLU A 62 12.65 -0.86 0.27
CA GLU A 62 13.29 -1.47 1.44
C GLU A 62 12.37 -1.52 2.68
N ILE A 63 11.09 -1.79 2.46
CA ILE A 63 10.07 -1.90 3.53
C ILE A 63 9.98 -3.35 3.98
N ASP A 64 9.94 -3.55 5.30
CA ASP A 64 9.73 -4.88 5.89
C ASP A 64 8.35 -5.45 5.51
N HIS A 65 8.33 -6.60 4.82
CA HIS A 65 7.09 -7.23 4.38
C HIS A 65 6.20 -7.67 5.55
N THR A 66 6.78 -7.99 6.71
CA THR A 66 6.02 -8.40 7.89
C THR A 66 5.27 -7.21 8.47
N ALA A 67 5.93 -6.05 8.58
CA ALA A 67 5.31 -4.80 9.00
C ALA A 67 4.19 -4.38 8.04
N ALA A 68 4.45 -4.46 6.73
CA ALA A 68 3.44 -4.17 5.72
C ALA A 68 2.25 -5.15 5.77
N ALA A 69 2.49 -6.44 6.02
CA ALA A 69 1.44 -7.44 6.18
C ALA A 69 0.58 -7.21 7.44
N GLN A 70 1.19 -6.76 8.54
CA GLN A 70 0.44 -6.38 9.75
C GLN A 70 -0.50 -5.19 9.49
N ILE A 71 -0.03 -4.20 8.72
CA ILE A 71 -0.83 -3.03 8.33
C ILE A 71 -1.95 -3.47 7.39
N ALA A 72 -1.64 -4.30 6.38
CA ALA A 72 -2.63 -4.89 5.49
C ALA A 72 -3.69 -5.68 6.26
N GLN A 73 -3.30 -6.45 7.28
CA GLN A 73 -4.23 -7.21 8.12
C GLN A 73 -5.20 -6.29 8.87
N LYS A 74 -4.73 -5.15 9.39
CA LYS A 74 -5.60 -4.18 10.06
C LYS A 74 -6.56 -3.53 9.07
N PHE A 75 -6.09 -3.14 7.89
CA PHE A 75 -6.97 -2.63 6.84
C PHE A 75 -8.00 -3.67 6.39
N SER A 76 -7.62 -4.94 6.30
CA SER A 76 -8.51 -6.05 5.99
C SER A 76 -9.63 -6.21 7.05
N GLN A 77 -9.27 -6.10 8.33
CA GLN A 77 -10.26 -6.11 9.42
C GLN A 77 -11.22 -4.92 9.35
N LEU A 78 -10.72 -3.72 9.02
CA LEU A 78 -11.55 -2.53 8.86
C LEU A 78 -12.48 -2.61 7.65
N ALA A 79 -11.99 -3.16 6.55
CA ALA A 79 -12.73 -3.30 5.30
C ALA A 79 -13.73 -4.46 5.31
N GLY A 80 -13.53 -5.45 6.19
CA GLY A 80 -14.39 -6.62 6.33
C GLY A 80 -14.17 -7.70 5.28
N TYR A 81 -13.04 -7.68 4.56
CA TYR A 81 -12.66 -8.69 3.56
C TYR A 81 -11.14 -8.90 3.52
N PRO A 82 -10.65 -10.09 3.10
CA PRO A 82 -9.22 -10.38 3.06
C PRO A 82 -8.50 -9.53 2.00
N LEU A 83 -7.42 -8.85 2.40
CA LEU A 83 -6.53 -8.14 1.48
C LEU A 83 -5.40 -9.06 1.01
N ALA A 84 -4.87 -8.80 -0.18
CA ALA A 84 -3.94 -9.70 -0.85
C ALA A 84 -2.65 -9.94 -0.04
N LEU A 85 -2.18 -8.92 0.68
CA LEU A 85 -0.99 -8.99 1.54
C LEU A 85 -1.31 -9.36 3.00
N ALA A 86 -2.59 -9.53 3.33
CA ALA A 86 -3.06 -9.89 4.67
C ALA A 86 -3.34 -11.40 4.83
N ALA A 87 -3.12 -12.18 3.76
CA ALA A 87 -3.45 -13.60 3.65
C ALA A 87 -2.28 -14.52 4.02
#